data_AF-A0A960SJQ5-F1
#
_entry.id   AF-A0A960SJQ5-F1
#
_cell.length_a   1.000
_cell.length_b   1.000
_cell.length_c   1.000
_cell.angle_alpha   90.00
_cell.angle_beta   90.00
_cell.angle_gamma   90.00
#
_symmetry.space_group_name_H-M   'P 1'
#
loop_
_entity.id
_entity.type
_entity.pdbx_description
1 polymer ?
#
loop_
_entity_poly.entity_id
_entity_poly.type
_entity_poly.pdbx_seq_one_letter_code
_entity_poly.pdbx_strand_id
1 'polypeptide(L)' 'MRLLKPSICFLVFWGVALVLNVSLTAKPRARDLGIPFEGKPGPLNAITDVQGIEVGYASVVKGRGKLYVGQGPARTGV' A
#
# COMPACT_ATOMS: atom_id res chain seq x y z
N MET A 1 19.22 -15.93 44.18
CA MET A 1 19.38 -15.03 43.01
C MET A 1 19.55 -15.90 41.77
N ARG A 2 18.45 -16.30 41.13
CA ARG A 2 18.45 -17.21 39.97
C ARG A 2 18.70 -16.39 38.71
N LEU A 3 19.94 -16.42 38.23
CA LEU A 3 20.32 -15.84 36.94
C LEU A 3 19.50 -16.52 35.84
N LEU A 4 18.62 -15.74 35.23
CA LEU A 4 17.86 -16.08 34.03
C LEU A 4 18.84 -16.60 32.97
N LYS A 5 18.69 -17.86 32.57
CA LYS A 5 19.62 -18.52 31.63
C LYS A 5 19.73 -17.69 30.33
N PRO A 6 20.95 -17.43 29.81
CA PRO A 6 21.16 -16.58 28.64
C PRO A 6 20.43 -17.09 27.38
N SER A 7 20.12 -18.39 27.32
CA SER A 7 19.33 -19.03 26.26
C SER A 7 17.87 -18.54 26.20
N ILE A 8 17.28 -18.14 27.34
CA ILE A 8 15.90 -17.63 27.42
C ILE A 8 15.86 -16.18 26.91
N CYS A 9 16.89 -15.39 27.22
CA CYS A 9 17.02 -14.02 26.70
C CYS A 9 17.19 -14.02 25.17
N PHE A 10 18.00 -14.93 24.62
CA PHE A 10 18.20 -15.06 23.17
C PHE A 10 16.91 -15.46 22.42
N LEU A 11 16.12 -16.38 22.96
CA LEU A 11 14.84 -16.80 22.36
C LEU A 11 13.78 -15.70 22.38
N VAL A 12 13.71 -14.92 23.45
CA VAL A 12 12.79 -13.76 23.53
C VAL A 12 13.25 -12.64 22.60
N PHE A 13 14.56 -12.39 22.49
CA PHE A 13 15.13 -11.36 21.61
C PHE A 13 14.94 -11.70 20.11
N TRP A 14 15.07 -12.98 19.73
CA TRP A 14 14.83 -13.44 18.36
C TRP A 14 13.34 -13.58 18.02
N GLY A 15 12.50 -13.95 18.99
CA GLY A 15 11.05 -14.02 18.82
C GLY A 15 10.38 -12.65 18.63
N VAL A 16 10.90 -11.60 19.28
CA VAL A 16 10.40 -10.21 19.12
C VAL A 16 10.84 -9.61 17.77
N ALA A 17 12.02 -9.96 17.25
CA ALA A 17 12.50 -9.48 15.95
C ALA A 17 11.65 -9.97 14.77
N LEU A 18 10.99 -11.12 14.89
CA LEU A 18 10.14 -11.70 13.84
C LEU A 18 8.81 -10.94 13.65
N VAL A 19 8.32 -10.22 14.68
CA VAL A 19 6.96 -9.64 14.67
C VAL A 19 6.91 -8.25 14.02
N LEU A 20 8.05 -7.60 13.73
CA LEU A 20 8.09 -6.16 13.41
C LEU A 20 8.24 -5.78 11.92
N ASN A 21 8.15 -6.70 10.96
CA ASN A 21 8.30 -6.35 9.53
C ASN A 21 7.14 -6.82 8.66
N VAL A 22 5.93 -6.32 8.94
CA VAL A 22 4.85 -6.32 7.94
C VAL A 22 4.58 -4.87 7.53
N SER A 23 5.42 -4.35 6.64
CA SER A 23 5.04 -3.20 5.79
C SER A 23 4.60 -3.75 4.43
N LEU A 24 3.31 -4.06 4.30
CA LEU A 24 2.67 -4.23 2.99
C LEU A 24 2.46 -2.82 2.42
N THR A 25 3.48 -2.28 1.75
CA THR A 25 3.51 -0.88 1.31
C THR A 25 2.55 -0.63 0.15
N ALA A 26 1.30 -0.32 0.49
CA ALA A 26 0.46 0.52 -0.34
C ALA A 26 1.03 1.95 -0.28
N LYS A 27 1.02 2.67 -1.40
CA LYS A 27 1.40 4.09 -1.40
C LYS A 27 0.50 4.84 -0.41
N PRO A 28 1.05 5.78 0.38
CA PRO A 28 0.26 6.51 1.37
C PRO A 28 -0.89 7.23 0.68
N ARG A 29 -2.10 7.14 1.25
CA ARG A 29 -3.27 7.90 0.83
C ARG A 29 -3.37 9.19 1.64
N ALA A 30 -4.24 10.10 1.22
CA ALA A 30 -4.37 11.41 1.85
C ALA A 30 -4.61 11.35 3.38
N ARG A 31 -5.46 10.43 3.85
CA ARG A 31 -5.72 10.25 5.29
C ARG A 31 -4.51 9.71 6.07
N ASP A 32 -3.67 8.89 5.44
CA ASP A 32 -2.43 8.37 6.05
C ASP A 32 -1.39 9.50 6.23
N LEU A 33 -1.49 10.56 5.42
CA LEU A 33 -0.68 11.78 5.51
C LEU A 33 -1.26 12.84 6.45
N GLY A 34 -2.34 12.53 7.19
CA GLY A 34 -2.97 13.45 8.14
C GLY A 34 -3.83 14.55 7.52
N ILE A 35 -4.18 14.44 6.23
CA ILE A 35 -5.09 15.40 5.59
C ILE A 35 -6.51 15.19 6.15
N PRO A 36 -7.15 16.23 6.72
CA PRO A 36 -8.47 16.10 7.32
C PRO A 36 -9.56 16.02 6.25
N PHE A 37 -10.53 15.13 6.47
CA PHE A 37 -11.74 15.00 5.66
C PHE A 37 -12.93 14.72 6.57
N GLU A 38 -14.10 15.21 6.19
CA GLU A 38 -15.34 14.91 6.87
C GLU A 38 -15.78 13.45 6.67
N GLY A 39 -16.63 12.97 7.57
CA GLY A 39 -17.18 11.62 7.55
C GLY A 39 -16.17 10.50 7.87
N LYS A 40 -16.71 9.29 8.03
CA LYS A 40 -15.93 8.05 8.21
C LYS A 40 -16.03 7.21 6.94
N PRO A 41 -14.90 6.86 6.30
CA PRO A 41 -14.93 6.01 5.11
C PRO A 41 -15.28 4.56 5.47
N GLY A 42 -15.61 3.76 4.45
CA GLY A 42 -15.71 2.31 4.57
C GLY A 42 -14.33 1.65 4.82
N PRO A 43 -14.29 0.33 5.06
CA PRO A 43 -13.08 -0.40 5.40
C PRO A 43 -11.95 -0.26 4.37
N LEU A 44 -12.28 -0.31 3.08
CA LEU A 44 -11.32 -0.15 1.99
C LEU A 44 -11.12 1.32 1.63
N ASN A 45 -12.05 2.21 2.02
CA ASN A 45 -12.09 3.60 1.59
C ASN A 45 -12.01 3.68 0.06
N ALA A 46 -12.86 2.88 -0.60
CA ALA A 46 -12.91 2.69 -2.05
C ALA A 46 -14.35 2.39 -2.49
N ILE A 47 -14.67 2.57 -3.78
CA ILE A 47 -16.03 2.32 -4.31
C ILE A 47 -16.48 0.85 -4.13
N THR A 48 -15.52 -0.08 -4.09
CA THR A 48 -15.73 -1.52 -3.87
C THR A 48 -16.13 -1.87 -2.44
N ASP A 49 -16.23 -0.88 -1.52
CA ASP A 49 -16.82 -1.10 -0.20
C ASP A 49 -18.31 -1.53 -0.29
N VAL A 50 -18.98 -1.24 -1.41
CA VAL A 50 -20.34 -1.72 -1.69
C VAL A 50 -20.28 -3.14 -2.26
N GLN A 51 -20.95 -4.07 -1.60
CA GLN A 51 -20.98 -5.48 -1.99
C GLN A 51 -21.47 -5.66 -3.45
N GLY A 52 -20.75 -6.47 -4.22
CA GLY A 52 -21.07 -6.77 -5.61
C GLY A 52 -20.53 -5.76 -6.63
N ILE A 53 -19.82 -4.70 -6.19
CA ILE A 53 -19.13 -3.78 -7.09
C ILE A 53 -17.70 -4.25 -7.36
N GLU A 54 -17.36 -4.31 -8.64
CA GLU A 54 -16.01 -4.58 -9.13
C GLU A 54 -15.50 -3.40 -9.96
N VAL A 55 -14.17 -3.24 -10.03
CA VAL A 55 -13.50 -2.18 -10.79
C VAL A 55 -12.37 -2.78 -11.61
N GLY A 56 -12.35 -2.48 -12.90
CA GLY A 56 -11.24 -2.80 -13.81
C GLY A 56 -10.71 -1.52 -14.46
N TYR A 57 -9.43 -1.51 -14.84
CA TYR A 57 -8.80 -0.42 -15.59
C TYR A 57 -7.80 -0.99 -16.60
N ALA A 58 -7.62 -0.28 -17.71
CA ALA A 58 -6.59 -0.60 -18.69
C ALA A 58 -5.74 0.64 -18.98
N SER A 59 -4.48 0.63 -18.53
CA SER A 59 -3.56 1.74 -18.70
C SER A 59 -2.66 1.55 -19.91
N VAL A 60 -2.63 2.53 -20.80
CA VAL A 60 -1.76 2.56 -21.98
C VAL A 60 -0.64 3.59 -21.78
N VAL A 61 0.57 3.08 -21.62
CA VAL A 61 1.79 3.88 -21.47
C VAL A 61 2.78 3.43 -22.55
N LYS A 62 2.89 4.20 -23.64
CA LYS A 62 3.76 3.86 -24.78
C LYS A 62 4.56 5.06 -25.28
N GLY A 63 5.81 4.83 -25.67
CA GLY A 63 6.72 5.85 -26.21
C GLY A 63 7.22 6.86 -25.16
N ARG A 64 8.21 7.67 -25.55
CA ARG A 64 8.84 8.74 -24.76
C ARG A 64 9.30 9.87 -25.72
N GLY A 65 9.58 11.06 -25.18
CA GLY A 65 10.09 12.18 -25.96
C GLY A 65 9.01 13.08 -26.55
N LYS A 66 9.35 13.82 -27.61
CA LYS A 66 8.48 14.81 -28.26
C LYS A 66 7.18 14.17 -28.77
N LEU A 67 6.07 14.90 -28.64
CA LEU A 67 4.76 14.48 -29.13
C LEU A 67 4.69 14.57 -30.67
N TYR A 68 4.27 13.47 -31.28
CA TYR A 68 3.84 13.39 -32.67
C TYR A 68 2.40 12.87 -32.71
N VAL A 69 1.48 13.69 -33.22
CA VAL A 69 0.04 13.38 -33.25
C VAL A 69 -0.21 12.08 -34.01
N GLY A 70 -1.03 11.19 -33.43
CA GLY A 70 -1.30 9.86 -33.98
C GLY A 70 -0.23 8.79 -33.71
N GLN A 71 0.95 9.16 -33.19
CA GLN A 71 2.05 8.22 -32.94
C GLN A 71 2.44 8.13 -31.45
N GLY A 72 2.33 9.23 -30.71
CA GLY A 72 2.57 9.28 -29.27
C GLY A 72 3.63 10.31 -28.86
N PRO A 73 4.06 10.29 -27.59
CA PRO A 73 3.81 9.25 -26.59
C PRO A 73 2.34 9.17 -26.14
N ALA A 74 1.84 7.96 -25.91
CA ALA A 74 0.49 7.70 -25.42
C ALA A 74 0.49 7.52 -23.91
N ARG A 75 -0.37 8.28 -23.22
CA ARG A 75 -0.64 8.20 -21.77
C ARG A 75 -2.15 8.26 -21.57
N THR A 76 -2.81 7.14 -21.77
CA THR A 76 -4.27 7.05 -21.79
C THR A 76 -4.71 5.73 -21.14
N GLY A 77 -6.01 5.45 -21.16
CA GLY A 77 -6.57 4.22 -20.63
C GLY A 77 -8.10 4.27 -20.64
N VAL A 78 -8.69 3.21 -20.09
CA VAL A 78 -10.12 3.10 -19.78
C VAL A 78 -10.32 2.60 -18.35
#